data_AF-A0A7J0BGC0-F1
#
_entry.id   AF-A0A7J0BGC0-F1
#
_cell.length_a   1.000
_cell.length_b   1.000
_cell.length_c   1.000
_cell.angle_alpha   90.00
_cell.angle_beta   90.00
_cell.angle_gamma   90.00
#
_symmetry.space_group_name_H-M   'P 1'
#
loop_
_entity.id
_entity.type
_entity.pdbx_description
1 polymer ?
#
loop_
_entity_poly.entity_id
_entity_poly.type
_entity_poly.pdbx_seq_one_letter_code
_entity_poly.pdbx_strand_id
1 'polypeptide(L)'
;MPNMDYPGPCQSCSAIEGCSTDAQREAAVQSYCKGVEMELNIWKARLYDILAEAPKAENKAGFEDTLNLIKSTVREIEMLNTQLSSECSLDIAAQEKAVGGKLALLRSKYTEALSVISPGYFGG
;
A
#
# COMPACT_ATOMS: atom_id res chain seq x y z
N MET A 1 -17.50 -14.49 2.03
CA MET A 1 -16.13 -13.97 1.82
C MET A 1 -16.05 -13.35 0.44
N PRO A 2 -15.89 -12.01 0.29
CA PRO A 2 -15.66 -11.43 -1.02
C PRO A 2 -14.21 -11.73 -1.44
N ASN A 3 -14.06 -12.31 -2.62
CA ASN A 3 -12.80 -12.62 -3.31
C ASN A 3 -11.64 -11.69 -2.94
N MET A 4 -10.65 -12.25 -2.25
CA MET A 4 -9.32 -11.67 -2.06
C MET A 4 -8.42 -11.82 -3.31
N ASP A 5 -9.01 -12.22 -4.44
CA ASP A 5 -8.44 -12.24 -5.78
C ASP A 5 -8.72 -10.90 -6.49
N TYR A 6 -8.29 -9.79 -5.89
CA TYR A 6 -8.14 -8.55 -6.66
C TYR A 6 -6.75 -8.61 -7.32
N PRO A 7 -6.65 -8.86 -8.64
CA PRO A 7 -5.40 -8.68 -9.34
C PRO A 7 -5.18 -7.17 -9.35
N GLY A 8 -4.44 -6.66 -8.36
CA GLY A 8 -4.07 -5.26 -8.31
C GLY A 8 -3.51 -4.83 -9.67
N PRO A 9 -3.59 -3.53 -10.02
CA PRO A 9 -3.09 -3.02 -11.30
C PRO A 9 -1.56 -3.19 -11.50
N CYS A 10 -0.87 -3.88 -10.60
CA CYS A 10 0.49 -4.35 -10.77
C CYS A 10 0.57 -5.50 -11.80
N GLN A 11 0.38 -5.18 -13.08
CA GLN A 11 1.19 -5.88 -14.08
C GLN A 11 2.62 -5.39 -13.88
N SER A 12 3.47 -6.27 -13.39
CA SER A 12 4.88 -6.03 -13.10
C SER A 12 5.58 -5.20 -14.19
N CYS A 13 6.50 -4.31 -13.80
CA CYS A 13 7.29 -3.51 -14.75
C CYS A 13 8.24 -4.32 -15.66
N SER A 14 8.21 -5.66 -15.60
CA SER A 14 8.68 -6.50 -16.71
C SER A 14 8.02 -6.13 -18.05
N ALA A 15 6.88 -5.43 -18.03
CA ALA A 15 6.26 -4.85 -19.21
C ALA A 15 6.96 -3.57 -19.73
N ILE A 16 7.64 -2.79 -18.86
CA ILE A 16 8.34 -1.55 -19.25
C ILE A 16 9.63 -1.86 -20.01
N GLU A 17 10.35 -2.91 -19.62
CA GLU A 17 11.50 -3.43 -20.38
C GLU A 17 11.10 -3.95 -21.77
N GLY A 18 9.83 -4.32 -21.96
CA GLY A 18 9.26 -4.75 -23.23
C GLY A 18 8.73 -3.61 -24.12
N CYS A 19 8.71 -2.36 -23.64
CA CYS A 19 8.23 -1.22 -24.42
C CYS A 19 9.27 -0.78 -25.46
N SER A 20 8.85 -0.66 -26.73
CA SER A 20 9.75 -0.38 -27.84
C SER A 20 10.06 1.11 -28.03
N THR A 21 9.30 2.00 -27.39
CA THR A 21 9.46 3.46 -27.51
C THR A 21 9.42 4.18 -26.15
N ASP A 22 10.07 5.35 -26.06
CA ASP A 22 10.10 6.16 -24.83
C ASP A 22 8.69 6.61 -24.40
N ALA A 23 7.82 6.96 -25.35
CA ALA A 23 6.43 7.33 -25.07
C ALA A 23 5.61 6.19 -24.42
N GLN A 24 5.89 4.93 -24.76
CA GLN A 24 5.25 3.79 -24.13
C GLN A 24 5.76 3.57 -22.71
N ARG A 25 7.06 3.77 -22.47
CA ARG A 25 7.66 3.69 -21.13
C ARG A 25 7.09 4.77 -20.22
N GLU A 26 6.98 6.02 -20.68
CA GLU A 26 6.37 7.11 -19.93
C GLU A 26 4.91 6.82 -19.55
N ALA A 27 4.11 6.32 -20.49
CA ALA A 27 2.72 5.95 -20.22
C ALA A 27 2.59 4.79 -19.20
N ALA A 28 3.52 3.83 -19.24
CA ALA A 28 3.56 2.72 -18.29
C ALA A 28 3.95 3.19 -16.88
N VAL A 29 4.96 4.06 -16.76
CA VAL A 29 5.36 4.68 -15.48
C VAL A 29 4.21 5.51 -14.90
N GLN A 30 3.53 6.32 -15.70
CA GLN A 30 2.36 7.09 -15.25
C GLN A 30 1.21 6.19 -14.76
N SER A 31 0.96 5.09 -15.48
CA SER A 31 -0.06 4.11 -15.09
C SER A 31 0.30 3.42 -13.76
N TYR A 32 1.59 3.11 -13.56
CA TYR A 32 2.11 2.57 -12.31
C TYR A 32 1.91 3.54 -11.14
N CYS A 33 2.35 4.80 -11.28
CA CYS A 33 2.18 5.83 -10.25
C CYS A 33 0.71 6.02 -9.87
N LYS A 34 -0.19 6.05 -10.87
CA LYS A 34 -1.63 6.13 -10.65
C LYS A 34 -2.19 4.89 -9.93
N GLY A 35 -1.67 3.70 -10.25
CA GLY A 35 -2.00 2.45 -9.56
C GLY A 35 -1.65 2.51 -8.07
N VAL A 36 -0.42 2.94 -7.76
CA VAL A 36 0.05 3.11 -6.38
C VAL A 36 -0.79 4.13 -5.62
N GLU A 37 -1.16 5.24 -6.24
CA GLU A 37 -2.04 6.25 -5.64
C GLU A 37 -3.42 5.69 -5.29
N MET A 38 -4.03 4.91 -6.19
CA MET A 38 -5.32 4.27 -5.93
C MET A 38 -5.23 3.26 -4.78
N GLU A 39 -4.19 2.43 -4.76
CA GLU A 39 -3.97 1.46 -3.67
C GLU A 39 -3.78 2.16 -2.32
N LEU A 40 -2.99 3.24 -2.29
CA LEU A 40 -2.83 4.08 -1.11
C LEU A 40 -4.16 4.64 -0.59
N ASN A 41 -5.01 5.13 -1.48
CA ASN A 41 -6.31 5.67 -1.09
C ASN A 41 -7.23 4.58 -0.51
N ILE A 42 -7.20 3.37 -1.08
CA ILE A 42 -7.92 2.22 -0.52
C ILE A 42 -7.39 1.87 0.88
N TRP A 43 -6.07 1.85 1.06
CA TRP A 43 -5.47 1.59 2.37
C TRP A 43 -5.84 2.64 3.41
N LYS A 44 -5.79 3.94 3.06
CA LYS A 44 -6.24 5.02 3.95
C LYS A 44 -7.69 4.85 4.38
N ALA A 45 -8.56 4.46 3.47
CA ALA A 45 -9.96 4.17 3.78
C ALA A 45 -10.09 3.00 4.76
N ARG A 46 -9.40 1.87 4.52
CA ARG A 46 -9.41 0.72 5.45
C ARG A 46 -8.85 1.05 6.83
N LEU A 47 -7.86 1.94 6.90
CA LEU A 47 -7.28 2.38 8.16
C LEU A 47 -8.23 3.26 8.97
N TYR A 48 -9.20 3.91 8.33
CA TYR A 48 -10.24 4.66 9.02
C TYR A 48 -11.09 3.74 9.91
N ASP A 49 -11.43 2.55 9.44
CA ASP A 49 -12.20 1.57 10.22
C ASP A 49 -11.43 1.11 11.46
N ILE A 50 -10.12 0.88 11.33
CA ILE A 50 -9.23 0.55 12.45
C ILE A 50 -9.17 1.71 13.47
N LEU A 51 -9.07 2.95 13.00
CA LEU A 51 -9.04 4.13 13.86
C LEU A 51 -10.36 4.33 14.62
N ALA A 52 -11.50 4.05 13.97
CA ALA A 52 -12.81 4.14 14.61
C ALA A 52 -12.99 3.10 15.73
N GLU A 53 -12.39 1.92 15.57
CA GLU A 53 -12.46 0.81 16.52
C GLU A 53 -11.35 0.85 17.59
N ALA A 54 -10.35 1.73 17.44
CA ALA A 54 -9.26 1.95 18.39
C ALA A 54 -9.69 2.06 19.87
N PRO A 55 -10.81 2.73 20.23
CA PRO A 55 -11.24 2.82 21.63
C PRO A 55 -11.61 1.47 22.26
N LYS A 56 -11.90 0.45 21.45
CA LYS A 56 -12.29 -0.90 21.89
C LYS A 56 -11.10 -1.84 22.10
N ALA A 57 -9.89 -1.43 21.74
CA ALA A 57 -8.69 -2.26 21.90
C ALA A 57 -8.42 -2.55 23.39
N GLU A 58 -8.33 -3.84 23.74
CA GLU A 58 -8.01 -4.29 25.10
C GLU A 58 -6.57 -3.93 25.50
N ASN A 59 -5.63 -3.99 24.55
CA ASN A 59 -4.25 -3.55 24.72
C ASN A 59 -3.99 -2.22 23.98
N LYS A 60 -4.28 -1.10 24.66
CA LYS A 60 -4.12 0.25 24.09
C LYS A 60 -2.69 0.57 23.67
N ALA A 61 -1.69 0.22 24.49
CA ALA A 61 -0.29 0.54 24.20
C ALA A 61 0.24 -0.19 22.95
N GLY A 62 0.00 -1.51 22.86
CA GLY A 62 0.40 -2.29 21.67
C GLY A 62 -0.35 -1.87 20.41
N PHE A 63 -1.61 -1.46 20.56
CA PHE A 63 -2.38 -0.90 19.46
C PHE A 63 -1.82 0.45 18.97
N GLU A 64 -1.46 1.35 19.89
CA GLU A 64 -0.87 2.65 19.57
C GLU A 64 0.48 2.51 18.83
N ASP A 65 1.34 1.58 19.25
CA ASP A 65 2.60 1.29 18.57
C ASP A 65 2.38 0.77 17.14
N THR A 66 1.44 -0.17 16.98
CA THR A 66 1.06 -0.71 15.66
C THR A 66 0.49 0.38 14.76
N LEU A 67 -0.36 1.25 15.31
CA LEU A 67 -0.96 2.37 14.59
C LEU A 67 0.10 3.39 14.16
N ASN A 68 1.10 3.67 15.00
CA ASN A 68 2.21 4.56 14.66
C ASN A 68 3.04 4.01 13.50
N LEU A 69 3.32 2.70 13.51
CA LEU A 69 4.02 2.03 12.40
C LEU A 69 3.23 2.10 11.09
N ILE A 70 1.92 1.86 11.16
CA ILE A 70 1.02 2.00 10.01
C ILE A 70 1.07 3.42 9.45
N LYS A 71 0.92 4.45 10.31
CA LYS A 71 0.95 5.86 9.89
C LYS A 71 2.30 6.23 9.26
N SER A 72 3.42 5.78 9.83
CA SER A 72 4.75 5.99 9.24
C SER A 72 4.87 5.34 7.87
N THR A 73 4.45 4.07 7.75
CA THR A 73 4.50 3.31 6.50
C THR A 73 3.68 3.99 5.40
N VAL A 74 2.47 4.46 5.71
CA VAL A 74 1.64 5.22 4.76
C VAL A 74 2.34 6.49 4.29
N ARG A 75 2.89 7.30 5.22
CA ARG A 75 3.62 8.53 4.86
C ARG A 75 4.83 8.24 3.97
N GLU A 76 5.57 7.17 4.24
CA GLU A 76 6.71 6.78 3.41
C GLU A 76 6.30 6.39 2.00
N ILE A 77 5.19 5.66 1.84
CA ILE A 77 4.66 5.33 0.51
C ILE A 77 4.15 6.59 -0.19
N GLU A 78 3.50 7.52 0.51
CA GLU A 78 3.09 8.81 -0.06
C GLU A 78 4.28 9.63 -0.56
N MET A 79 5.33 9.76 0.24
CA MET A 79 6.56 10.46 -0.17
C MET A 79 7.18 9.82 -1.40
N LEU A 80 7.27 8.48 -1.44
CA LEU A 80 7.77 7.75 -2.61
C LEU A 80 6.88 7.96 -3.83
N ASN A 81 5.56 7.99 -3.67
CA ASN A 81 4.62 8.23 -4.75
C ASN A 81 4.71 9.67 -5.29
N THR A 82 4.86 10.66 -4.40
CA THR A 82 5.11 12.05 -4.80
C THR A 82 6.43 12.18 -5.54
N GLN A 83 7.50 11.56 -5.04
CA GLN A 83 8.80 11.56 -5.69
C GLN A 83 8.72 10.90 -7.08
N LEU A 84 8.10 9.72 -7.17
CA LEU A 84 7.86 9.00 -8.43
C LEU A 84 7.05 9.83 -9.42
N SER A 85 6.01 10.52 -8.95
CA SER A 85 5.16 11.38 -9.80
C SER A 85 5.88 12.65 -10.26
N SER A 86 6.81 13.18 -9.47
CA SER A 86 7.61 14.35 -9.82
C SER A 86 8.83 14.05 -10.69
N GLU A 87 9.42 12.86 -10.52
CA GLU A 87 10.70 12.50 -11.15
C GLU A 87 10.55 11.50 -12.30
N CYS A 88 9.38 10.83 -12.47
CA CYS A 88 8.99 9.89 -13.54
C CYS A 88 10.16 9.40 -14.41
N SER A 89 11.15 8.80 -13.74
CA SER A 89 12.33 8.26 -14.38
C SER A 89 11.91 7.07 -15.23
N LEU A 90 12.53 6.88 -16.40
CA LEU A 90 12.31 5.67 -17.20
C LEU A 90 12.78 4.40 -16.47
N ASP A 91 13.59 4.56 -15.43
CA ASP A 91 13.99 3.51 -14.49
C ASP A 91 13.33 3.73 -13.12
N ILE A 92 12.33 2.89 -12.82
CA ILE A 92 11.58 2.88 -11.56
C ILE A 92 11.72 1.57 -10.77
N ALA A 93 12.59 0.65 -11.19
CA ALA A 93 12.62 -0.71 -10.64
C ALA A 93 12.95 -0.75 -9.14
N ALA A 94 13.87 0.12 -8.70
CA ALA A 94 14.23 0.24 -7.28
C ALA A 94 13.06 0.79 -6.44
N GLN A 95 12.35 1.79 -6.97
CA GLN A 95 11.21 2.43 -6.35
C GLN A 95 10.01 1.47 -6.29
N GLU A 96 9.77 0.69 -7.35
CA GLU A 96 8.73 -0.34 -7.38
C GLU A 96 8.97 -1.39 -6.29
N LYS A 97 10.20 -1.89 -6.18
CA LYS A 97 10.58 -2.83 -5.12
C LYS A 97 10.37 -2.23 -3.73
N ALA A 98 10.72 -0.96 -3.54
CA ALA A 98 10.55 -0.26 -2.27
C ALA A 98 9.06 -0.08 -1.91
N VAL A 99 8.23 0.37 -2.87
CA VAL A 99 6.79 0.54 -2.69
C VAL A 99 6.12 -0.80 -2.41
N GLY A 100 6.40 -1.84 -3.21
CA GLY A 100 5.86 -3.18 -3.00
C GLY A 100 6.20 -3.76 -1.62
N GLY A 101 7.46 -3.59 -1.17
CA GLY A 101 7.87 -4.00 0.18
C GLY A 101 7.11 -3.27 1.29
N LYS A 102 6.88 -1.96 1.14
CA LYS A 102 6.12 -1.17 2.11
C LYS A 102 4.63 -1.52 2.11
N LEU A 103 4.03 -1.81 0.96
CA LEU A 103 2.65 -2.30 0.86
C LEU A 103 2.47 -3.66 1.54
N ALA A 104 3.44 -4.56 1.40
CA ALA A 104 3.46 -5.84 2.10
C ALA A 104 3.56 -5.65 3.64
N LEU A 105 4.44 -4.75 4.09
CA LEU A 105 4.56 -4.38 5.51
C LEU A 105 3.25 -3.78 6.04
N LEU A 106 2.64 -2.86 5.29
CA LEU A 106 1.38 -2.23 5.64
C LEU A 106 0.27 -3.27 5.83
N ARG A 107 0.17 -4.24 4.91
CA ARG A 107 -0.79 -5.35 5.01
C ARG A 107 -0.56 -6.17 6.28
N SER A 108 0.69 -6.52 6.58
CA SER A 108 1.03 -7.27 7.79
C SER A 108 0.63 -6.51 9.06
N LYS A 109 0.93 -5.21 9.14
CA LYS A 109 0.59 -4.38 10.30
C LYS A 109 -0.90 -4.10 10.44
N TYR A 110 -1.60 -3.97 9.33
CA TYR A 110 -3.06 -3.90 9.32
C TYR A 110 -3.69 -5.16 9.92
N THR A 111 -3.21 -6.35 9.53
CA THR A 111 -3.68 -7.63 10.08
C THR A 111 -3.38 -7.76 11.57
N GLU A 112 -2.22 -7.30 12.02
CA GLU A 112 -1.85 -7.24 13.44
C GLU A 112 -2.75 -6.29 14.23
N ALA A 113 -3.05 -5.09 13.71
CA ALA A 113 -3.97 -4.16 14.35
C ALA A 113 -5.40 -4.75 14.47
N LEU A 114 -5.86 -5.48 13.44
CA LEU A 114 -7.15 -6.16 13.47
C LEU A 114 -7.23 -7.29 14.50
N SER A 115 -6.14 -8.05 14.71
CA SER A 115 -6.16 -9.14 15.70
C SER A 115 -6.28 -8.63 17.14
N VAL A 116 -5.83 -7.39 17.40
CA VAL A 116 -5.97 -6.72 18.71
C VAL A 116 -7.36 -6.12 18.91
N ILE A 117 -7.97 -5.57 17.86
CA ILE A 117 -9.31 -4.94 17.93
C ILE A 117 -10.42 -5.99 17.89
N SER A 118 -10.27 -7.03 17.06
CA SER A 118 -11.30 -8.04 16.83
C SER A 118 -10.67 -9.43 16.69
N PRO A 119 -10.34 -10.08 17.83
CA PRO A 119 -9.77 -11.43 17.85
C PRO A 119 -10.65 -12.49 17.15
N GLY A 120 -11.94 -12.21 16.95
CA GLY A 120 -12.92 -13.09 16.30
C GLY A 120 -13.20 -12.81 14.81
N TYR A 121 -12.58 -11.79 14.19
CA TYR A 121 -12.85 -11.46 12.78
C TYR A 121 -12.33 -12.50 11.76
N PHE A 122 -11.47 -13.42 12.19
CA PHE A 122 -10.89 -14.48 11.34
C PHE A 122 -11.75 -15.76 11.25
N GLY A 123 -12.97 -15.78 11.80
CA GLY A 123 -13.88 -16.94 11.74
C GLY A 123 -15.31 -16.56 11.36
N GLY A 124 -15.63 -16.64 10.07
CA GLY A 124 -16.97 -16.48 9.51
C GLY A 124 -17.06 -16.96 8.07
#